data_AF-A0AAU9XNN6-F1
#
_entry.id   AF-A0AAU9XNN6-F1
#
_cell.length_a   1.000
_cell.length_b   1.000
_cell.length_c   1.000
_cell.angle_alpha   90.00
_cell.angle_beta   90.00
_cell.angle_gamma   90.00
#
_symmetry.space_group_name_H-M   'P 1'
#
loop_
_entity.id
_entity.type
_entity.pdbx_description
1 polymer ?
#
loop_
_entity_poly.entity_id
_entity_poly.type
_entity_poly.pdbx_seq_one_letter_code
_entity_poly.pdbx_strand_id
1 'polypeptide(L)'
;MNFFLRGVLVGLLISEIEVSQAILCKEASLSCPVITRNHRRLKGFKFKTFHLASLISCGLLCQRDPRCVSTNFRKVFKSEGTCELNDRGALLTEKGNELEYDEEAIYTQFYDTKSTTSCLNYNELLVPAASCLSANRCGVCPPVPLGMESGAIFDSQITASSIYTDNFAASNARLHFRGSKNPLRYAGWVPKVKNTNQWLQVDLQQTTRVIGIATQGRHEFDQWVTEYKLQYGDDGLSFRVYQRNGYISDTVFPGNKDRDTVVYHDLNPLIYVRYVRASFPLSFTHVSPVPLGMESGAIFDSQITASSVYNDNLAASNARLHCKGSQNPLRRAGWVAGVKNINQWLQVDLQHITRVIGIATQRRHDFDQWVTKYKLQYGDNGQTFRVYKRNGDISDTVFPGNKDKDTVVYHDLNPLIYVRYVRVLPMAWKGTIAMRIELYSC
;
A
#
# COMPACT_ATOMS: atom_id res chain seq x y z
N MET A 1 44.33 9.50 -67.70
CA MET A 1 44.93 10.67 -67.06
C MET A 1 44.24 10.88 -65.72
N ASN A 2 44.87 10.35 -64.67
CA ASN A 2 45.02 10.91 -63.32
C ASN A 2 43.91 11.77 -62.69
N PHE A 3 43.41 11.25 -61.55
CA PHE A 3 43.38 11.84 -60.19
C PHE A 3 42.62 13.18 -59.97
N PHE A 4 41.95 13.49 -58.86
CA PHE A 4 42.06 13.08 -57.46
C PHE A 4 40.71 13.30 -56.74
N LEU A 5 40.31 12.41 -55.82
CA LEU A 5 39.49 12.78 -54.66
C LEU A 5 40.21 13.87 -53.86
N ARG A 6 39.49 14.89 -53.38
CA ARG A 6 39.92 15.69 -52.23
C ARG A 6 38.85 15.63 -51.15
N GLY A 7 39.17 14.92 -50.08
CA GLY A 7 38.52 15.09 -48.79
C GLY A 7 39.07 16.32 -48.06
N VAL A 8 38.31 16.77 -47.06
CA VAL A 8 38.85 17.47 -45.90
C VAL A 8 38.27 16.79 -44.67
N LEU A 9 39.16 16.15 -43.90
CA LEU A 9 38.99 15.88 -42.49
C LEU A 9 38.89 17.22 -41.76
N VAL A 10 37.89 17.38 -40.89
CA VAL A 10 38.06 18.18 -39.68
C VAL A 10 37.93 17.22 -38.52
N GLY A 11 39.08 16.75 -38.04
CA GLY A 11 39.18 16.17 -36.71
C GLY A 11 39.05 17.30 -35.70
N LEU A 12 37.99 17.29 -34.90
CA LEU A 12 38.04 17.94 -33.60
C LEU A 12 38.65 16.93 -32.63
N LEU A 13 39.95 17.13 -32.42
CA LEU A 13 40.66 16.60 -31.27
C LEU A 13 39.85 16.96 -30.02
N ILE A 14 39.38 15.94 -29.30
CA ILE A 14 38.86 16.10 -27.95
C ILE A 14 40.07 16.36 -27.08
N SER A 15 40.38 17.64 -26.87
CA SER A 15 41.27 18.05 -25.79
C SER A 15 40.60 17.71 -24.47
N GLU A 16 41.39 17.06 -23.63
CA GLU A 16 41.15 16.65 -22.26
C GLU A 16 40.16 17.56 -21.51
N ILE A 17 39.13 16.92 -20.95
CA ILE A 17 38.22 17.55 -19.99
C ILE A 17 39.04 17.80 -18.72
N GLU A 18 39.47 19.04 -18.53
CA GLU A 18 39.85 19.53 -17.21
C GLU A 18 38.62 19.45 -16.30
N VAL A 19 38.70 18.53 -15.34
CA VAL A 19 37.77 18.42 -14.22
C VAL A 19 38.04 19.60 -13.29
N SER A 20 37.42 20.75 -13.54
CA SER A 20 37.21 21.73 -12.47
C SER A 20 35.94 22.53 -12.71
N GLN A 21 34.91 22.17 -11.95
CA GLN A 21 34.00 23.07 -11.24
C GLN A 21 32.91 22.21 -10.58
N ALA A 22 33.31 21.51 -9.52
CA ALA A 22 32.39 21.16 -8.46
C ALA A 22 31.99 22.48 -7.77
N ILE A 23 30.84 23.04 -8.17
CA ILE A 23 30.24 24.16 -7.45
C ILE A 23 29.60 23.61 -6.19
N LEU A 24 30.14 24.08 -5.06
CA LEU A 24 29.71 23.95 -3.67
C LEU A 24 28.18 23.74 -3.48
N CYS A 25 27.76 22.57 -3.00
CA CYS A 25 26.56 22.47 -2.14
C CYS A 25 27.00 22.96 -0.73
N LYS A 26 26.60 24.18 -0.33
CA LYS A 26 26.71 24.64 1.07
C LYS A 26 25.93 23.70 1.99
N GLU A 27 26.47 23.40 3.17
CA GLU A 27 25.97 22.47 4.20
C GLU A 27 24.62 22.83 4.86
N ALA A 28 23.72 23.58 4.19
CA ALA A 28 22.43 23.97 4.75
C ALA A 28 21.24 23.94 3.77
N SER A 29 21.36 23.29 2.60
CA SER A 29 20.26 23.16 1.64
C SER A 29 19.96 21.71 1.29
N LEU A 30 18.76 21.25 1.64
CA LEU A 30 18.16 19.93 1.38
C LEU A 30 17.91 19.61 -0.12
N SER A 31 18.75 20.10 -1.04
CA SER A 31 18.47 20.06 -2.49
C SER A 31 19.54 19.40 -3.37
N CYS A 32 20.35 18.47 -2.84
CA CYS A 32 21.31 17.74 -3.67
C CYS A 32 20.74 16.31 -3.95
N PRO A 33 20.25 16.00 -5.17
CA PRO A 33 19.60 14.73 -5.52
C PRO A 33 20.56 13.54 -5.54
N VAL A 34 21.86 13.81 -5.55
CA VAL A 34 22.92 12.81 -5.60
C VAL A 34 24.06 13.30 -4.74
N ILE A 35 24.60 12.43 -3.89
CA ILE A 35 25.83 12.68 -3.14
C ILE A 35 26.89 11.71 -3.65
N THR A 36 27.99 12.26 -4.16
CA THR A 36 29.14 11.48 -4.61
C THR A 36 30.33 11.71 -3.67
N ARG A 37 31.05 10.64 -3.34
CA ARG A 37 32.28 10.68 -2.54
C ARG A 37 33.37 9.88 -3.25
N ASN A 38 34.46 10.56 -3.60
CA ASN A 38 35.65 9.94 -4.16
C ASN A 38 36.44 9.20 -3.08
N HIS A 39 37.19 8.19 -3.51
CA HIS A 39 38.04 7.34 -2.67
C HIS A 39 37.27 6.63 -1.56
N ARG A 40 36.00 6.29 -1.83
CA ARG A 40 35.08 5.73 -0.85
C ARG A 40 34.26 4.60 -1.45
N ARG A 41 33.99 3.60 -0.62
CA ARG A 41 33.16 2.43 -0.97
C ARG A 41 32.27 2.02 0.19
N LEU A 42 31.01 1.67 -0.10
CA LEU A 42 30.08 1.10 0.86
C LEU A 42 30.23 -0.44 0.89
N LYS A 43 30.47 -1.02 2.08
CA LYS A 43 30.68 -2.46 2.26
C LYS A 43 29.45 -3.14 2.85
N GLY A 44 29.16 -4.36 2.39
CA GLY A 44 28.12 -5.23 2.99
C GLY A 44 26.69 -5.05 2.45
N PHE A 45 26.44 -4.04 1.62
CA PHE A 45 25.10 -3.72 1.08
C PHE A 45 24.98 -3.93 -0.43
N LYS A 46 26.00 -4.52 -1.05
CA LYS A 46 26.01 -4.84 -2.47
C LYS A 46 25.07 -6.01 -2.75
N PHE A 47 24.17 -5.85 -3.73
CA PHE A 47 23.31 -6.94 -4.20
C PHE A 47 23.53 -7.32 -5.67
N LYS A 48 24.19 -6.46 -6.46
CA LYS A 48 24.47 -6.73 -7.88
C LYS A 48 25.79 -6.12 -8.33
N THR A 49 26.48 -6.79 -9.26
CA THR A 49 27.74 -6.30 -9.85
C THR A 49 27.64 -6.36 -11.38
N PHE A 50 28.15 -5.34 -12.05
CA PHE A 50 28.23 -5.24 -13.51
C PHE A 50 29.63 -4.79 -13.93
N HIS A 51 30.05 -5.18 -15.13
CA HIS A 51 31.23 -4.63 -15.80
C HIS A 51 30.76 -3.57 -16.79
N LEU A 52 31.11 -2.30 -16.55
CA LEU A 52 30.63 -1.14 -17.29
C LEU A 52 31.77 -0.17 -17.56
N ALA A 53 31.72 0.50 -18.71
CA ALA A 53 32.74 1.45 -19.11
C ALA A 53 32.72 2.77 -18.32
N SER A 54 31.63 3.12 -17.61
CA SER A 54 31.51 4.44 -16.97
C SER A 54 30.66 4.47 -15.69
N LEU A 55 30.97 5.47 -14.85
CA LEU A 55 30.21 5.86 -13.66
C LEU A 55 28.76 6.23 -14.00
N ILE A 56 28.54 6.91 -15.14
CA ILE A 56 27.20 7.33 -15.59
C ILE A 56 26.33 6.11 -15.88
N SER A 57 26.87 5.13 -16.61
CA SER A 57 26.16 3.88 -16.90
C SER A 57 25.81 3.12 -15.61
N CYS A 58 26.70 3.14 -14.62
CA CYS A 58 26.46 2.56 -13.30
C CYS A 58 25.28 3.23 -12.58
N GLY A 59 25.24 4.56 -12.57
CA GLY A 59 24.13 5.33 -12.00
C GLY A 59 22.80 5.11 -12.73
N LEU A 60 22.80 4.99 -14.06
CA LEU A 60 21.59 4.69 -14.84
C LEU A 60 21.03 3.30 -14.55
N LEU A 61 21.88 2.29 -14.34
CA LEU A 61 21.42 0.98 -13.90
C LEU A 61 20.81 1.03 -12.49
N CYS A 62 21.39 1.82 -11.59
CA CYS A 62 20.83 2.05 -10.27
C CYS A 62 19.44 2.71 -10.35
N GLN A 63 19.29 3.75 -11.18
CA GLN A 63 18.00 4.42 -11.35
C GLN A 63 16.90 3.55 -12.00
N ARG A 64 17.29 2.52 -12.76
CA ARG A 64 16.38 1.54 -13.36
C ARG A 64 16.06 0.37 -12.43
N ASP A 65 16.91 0.11 -11.44
CA ASP A 65 16.76 -0.98 -10.49
C ASP A 65 16.12 -0.45 -9.20
N PRO A 66 14.85 -0.76 -8.91
CA PRO A 66 14.10 -0.16 -7.80
C PRO A 66 14.65 -0.54 -6.41
N ARG A 67 15.55 -1.52 -6.32
CA ARG A 67 16.26 -1.88 -5.08
C ARG A 67 17.51 -1.05 -4.87
N CYS A 68 18.01 -0.35 -5.90
CA CYS A 68 19.27 0.36 -5.82
C CYS A 68 19.09 1.75 -5.20
N VAL A 69 19.84 2.00 -4.13
CA VAL A 69 19.86 3.27 -3.38
C VAL A 69 21.21 3.98 -3.55
N SER A 70 22.29 3.23 -3.76
CA SER A 70 23.62 3.77 -4.02
C SER A 70 24.47 2.84 -4.87
N THR A 71 25.60 3.33 -5.38
CA THR A 71 26.54 2.55 -6.18
C THR A 71 27.98 2.72 -5.70
N ASN A 72 28.78 1.66 -5.83
CA ASN A 72 30.24 1.77 -5.84
C ASN A 72 30.72 1.55 -7.27
N PHE A 73 31.41 2.53 -7.85
CA PHE A 73 32.05 2.36 -9.15
C PHE A 73 33.56 2.40 -8.99
N ARG A 74 34.25 1.36 -9.47
CA ARG A 74 35.71 1.29 -9.49
C ARG A 74 36.20 1.25 -10.93
N LYS A 75 37.09 2.16 -11.30
CA LYS A 75 37.68 2.18 -12.64
C LYS A 75 38.91 1.27 -12.66
N VAL A 76 38.94 0.30 -13.56
CA VAL A 76 40.04 -0.68 -13.63
C VAL A 76 40.99 -0.33 -14.80
N PHE A 77 40.48 0.03 -16.00
CA PHE A 77 41.28 0.53 -17.16
C PHE A 77 40.48 1.44 -18.12
N LYS A 78 41.11 1.98 -19.19
CA LYS A 78 40.59 3.02 -20.11
C LYS A 78 39.16 2.79 -20.67
N SER A 79 38.65 1.56 -20.68
CA SER A 79 37.29 1.24 -21.15
C SER A 79 36.53 0.25 -20.26
N GLU A 80 37.03 -0.07 -19.06
CA GLU A 80 36.44 -1.12 -18.21
C GLU A 80 36.47 -0.73 -16.73
N GLY A 81 35.31 -0.85 -16.09
CA GLY A 81 35.11 -0.56 -14.68
C GLY A 81 34.09 -1.52 -14.07
N THR A 82 34.14 -1.64 -12.74
CA THR A 82 33.24 -2.50 -11.98
C THR A 82 32.21 -1.61 -11.28
N CYS A 83 30.95 -1.86 -11.55
CA CYS A 83 29.80 -1.19 -10.95
C CYS A 83 29.11 -2.12 -9.97
N GLU A 84 29.05 -1.74 -8.70
CA GLU A 84 28.32 -2.45 -7.66
C GLU A 84 27.07 -1.64 -7.30
N LEU A 85 25.89 -2.24 -7.43
CA LEU A 85 24.63 -1.67 -6.94
C LEU A 85 24.42 -2.07 -5.48
N ASN A 86 24.07 -1.09 -4.64
CA ASN A 86 23.80 -1.28 -3.22
C ASN A 86 22.34 -0.96 -2.91
N ASP A 87 21.75 -1.73 -1.99
CA ASP A 87 20.36 -1.57 -1.56
C ASP A 87 20.15 -0.59 -0.40
N ARG A 88 21.24 0.07 0.03
CA ARG A 88 21.23 1.12 1.05
C ARG A 88 22.13 2.29 0.70
N GLY A 89 21.88 3.42 1.35
CA GLY A 89 22.76 4.60 1.36
C GLY A 89 23.60 4.65 2.64
N ALA A 90 24.65 5.49 2.66
CA ALA A 90 25.50 5.66 3.83
C ALA A 90 24.81 6.59 4.86
N LEU A 91 24.69 6.14 6.10
CA LEU A 91 24.15 6.96 7.19
C LEU A 91 25.22 7.90 7.75
N LEU A 92 24.92 9.19 7.80
CA LEU A 92 25.71 10.17 8.57
C LEU A 92 25.36 9.98 10.05
N THR A 93 26.12 9.15 10.77
CA THR A 93 25.97 9.02 12.23
C THR A 93 27.22 9.49 12.95
N GLU A 94 27.05 9.99 14.18
CA GLU A 94 28.13 10.49 15.04
C GLU A 94 29.17 9.42 15.44
N LYS A 95 28.99 8.14 15.04
CA LYS A 95 29.82 6.99 15.44
C LYS A 95 30.55 6.24 14.32
N GLY A 96 30.81 6.91 13.19
CA GLY A 96 31.78 6.41 12.20
C GLY A 96 31.18 6.23 10.81
N ASN A 97 32.00 6.54 9.80
CA ASN A 97 31.62 6.44 8.39
C ASN A 97 31.48 4.97 7.98
N GLU A 98 30.28 4.55 7.56
CA GLU A 98 30.02 3.25 6.90
C GLU A 98 30.79 3.09 5.56
N LEU A 99 31.48 4.14 5.12
CA LEU A 99 32.28 4.21 3.91
C LEU A 99 33.75 3.94 4.20
N GLU A 100 34.24 2.81 3.69
CA GLU A 100 35.65 2.43 3.70
C GLU A 100 36.44 3.29 2.70
N TYR A 101 37.71 3.55 2.99
CA TYR A 101 38.63 4.17 2.04
C TYR A 101 39.02 3.16 0.96
N ASP A 102 38.83 3.51 -0.30
CA ASP A 102 39.24 2.70 -1.45
C ASP A 102 39.66 3.68 -2.54
N GLU A 103 40.97 3.75 -2.81
CA GLU A 103 41.62 4.76 -3.65
C GLU A 103 41.03 4.85 -5.07
N GLU A 104 40.49 3.76 -5.59
CA GLU A 104 39.97 3.71 -6.97
C GLU A 104 38.44 3.72 -7.05
N ALA A 105 37.75 3.78 -5.90
CA ALA A 105 36.30 3.71 -5.84
C ALA A 105 35.63 5.08 -5.71
N ILE A 106 34.51 5.23 -6.40
CA ILE A 106 33.61 6.36 -6.30
C ILE A 106 32.27 5.84 -5.76
N TYR A 107 31.93 6.29 -4.55
CA TYR A 107 30.63 6.05 -3.94
C TYR A 107 29.63 7.10 -4.44
N THR A 108 28.45 6.68 -4.87
CA THR A 108 27.36 7.59 -5.27
C THR A 108 26.05 7.16 -4.63
N GLN A 109 25.46 8.02 -3.82
CA GLN A 109 24.14 7.84 -3.22
C GLN A 109 23.11 8.66 -3.97
N PHE A 110 22.01 8.03 -4.34
CA PHE A 110 20.89 8.68 -4.99
C PHE A 110 19.87 9.03 -3.92
N TYR A 111 19.66 10.32 -3.70
CA TYR A 111 18.58 10.80 -2.85
C TYR A 111 17.37 10.97 -3.74
N ASP A 112 16.27 10.37 -3.30
CA ASP A 112 15.06 10.35 -4.08
C ASP A 112 14.48 11.77 -4.20
N THR A 113 14.77 12.46 -5.30
CA THR A 113 13.97 13.63 -5.70
C THR A 113 12.58 13.21 -6.16
N LYS A 114 12.27 11.91 -6.25
CA LYS A 114 10.90 11.38 -6.38
C LYS A 114 10.29 10.94 -5.04
N SER A 115 10.86 11.40 -3.93
CA SER A 115 10.18 11.52 -2.64
C SER A 115 9.36 12.83 -2.54
N THR A 116 9.50 13.73 -3.52
CA THR A 116 8.57 14.84 -3.78
C THR A 116 8.59 15.22 -5.26
N THR A 117 7.80 14.58 -6.11
CA THR A 117 7.57 15.12 -7.47
C THR A 117 6.10 15.35 -7.73
N SER A 118 5.78 16.65 -7.72
CA SER A 118 5.07 17.34 -8.80
C SER A 118 4.36 16.45 -9.83
N CYS A 119 3.06 16.71 -9.96
CA CYS A 119 2.27 16.37 -11.13
C CYS A 119 3.01 16.84 -12.40
N LEU A 120 3.57 15.90 -13.16
CA LEU A 120 3.92 16.16 -14.55
C LEU A 120 2.77 15.66 -15.41
N ASN A 121 2.09 16.65 -16.00
CA ASN A 121 1.16 16.50 -17.11
C ASN A 121 1.77 15.61 -18.20
N TYR A 122 1.02 14.59 -18.60
CA TYR A 122 0.98 14.19 -20.00
C TYR A 122 -0.49 14.21 -20.41
N ASN A 123 -0.87 15.25 -21.18
CA ASN A 123 -1.95 15.16 -22.17
C ASN A 123 -1.59 13.97 -23.08
N GLU A 124 -2.44 13.02 -23.45
CA GLU A 124 -3.83 13.05 -23.93
C GLU A 124 -4.62 11.92 -23.21
N LEU A 125 -5.87 12.03 -22.74
CA LEU A 125 -7.10 12.61 -23.27
C LEU A 125 -7.89 13.33 -22.16
N LEU A 126 -8.65 14.34 -22.59
CA LEU A 126 -9.47 15.27 -21.81
C LEU A 126 -10.37 14.63 -20.74
N VAL A 127 -10.12 14.99 -19.48
CA VAL A 127 -11.17 15.13 -18.45
C VAL A 127 -11.04 16.53 -17.84
N PRO A 128 -12.11 17.34 -17.73
CA PRO A 128 -12.01 18.75 -17.36
C PRO A 128 -11.46 18.94 -15.94
N ALA A 129 -10.46 19.82 -15.84
CA ALA A 129 -9.87 20.28 -14.59
C ALA A 129 -10.86 21.12 -13.78
N ALA A 130 -11.45 20.53 -12.75
CA ALA A 130 -12.15 21.28 -11.71
C ALA A 130 -12.13 20.53 -10.36
N SER A 131 -10.97 20.52 -9.68
CA SER A 131 -10.87 20.63 -8.21
C SER A 131 -9.43 20.37 -7.71
N CYS A 132 -8.48 21.24 -8.06
CA CYS A 132 -7.26 21.41 -7.25
C CYS A 132 -7.32 22.80 -6.64
N LEU A 133 -8.03 22.94 -5.52
CA LEU A 133 -8.04 24.17 -4.74
C LEU A 133 -6.92 24.12 -3.69
N SER A 134 -6.06 25.13 -3.76
CA SER A 134 -5.01 25.55 -2.81
C SER A 134 -3.71 24.72 -2.77
N ALA A 135 -2.62 25.43 -3.07
CA ALA A 135 -1.24 25.06 -2.81
C ALA A 135 -1.02 24.78 -1.31
N ASN A 136 -0.19 23.76 -1.00
CA ASN A 136 0.29 23.33 0.33
C ASN A 136 -0.24 22.01 0.91
N ARG A 137 -0.80 21.09 0.13
CA ARG A 137 -0.86 19.67 0.54
C ARG A 137 -0.55 18.75 -0.63
N CYS A 138 0.63 18.11 -0.59
CA CYS A 138 0.91 16.95 -1.43
C CYS A 138 -0.06 15.84 -1.04
N GLY A 139 -1.11 15.65 -1.83
CA GLY A 139 -1.98 14.48 -1.73
C GLY A 139 -1.19 13.22 -2.07
N VAL A 140 -1.40 12.15 -1.33
CA VAL A 140 -0.94 10.81 -1.71
C VAL A 140 -1.48 10.52 -3.11
N CYS A 141 -0.61 10.28 -4.10
CA CYS A 141 -1.05 9.89 -5.44
C CYS A 141 -1.92 8.63 -5.32
N PRO A 142 -3.11 8.60 -5.94
CA PRO A 142 -3.92 7.39 -5.94
C PRO A 142 -3.14 6.23 -6.59
N PRO A 143 -3.33 4.99 -6.12
CA PRO A 143 -2.68 3.82 -6.71
C PRO A 143 -3.01 3.75 -8.20
N VAL A 144 -1.99 3.58 -9.04
CA VAL A 144 -2.15 3.48 -10.49
C VAL A 144 -2.42 2.01 -10.87
N PRO A 145 -3.53 1.69 -11.55
CA PRO A 145 -3.81 0.32 -12.00
C PRO A 145 -2.72 -0.21 -12.94
N LEU A 146 -2.27 -1.44 -12.73
CA LEU A 146 -1.21 -2.07 -13.54
C LEU A 146 -1.69 -2.58 -14.90
N GLY A 147 -3.00 -2.62 -15.16
CA GLY A 147 -3.54 -2.95 -16.49
C GLY A 147 -4.48 -4.14 -16.60
N MET A 148 -4.90 -4.75 -15.48
CA MET A 148 -5.89 -5.83 -15.50
C MET A 148 -7.23 -5.35 -16.08
N GLU A 149 -7.73 -4.19 -15.65
CA GLU A 149 -8.99 -3.63 -16.15
C GLU A 149 -8.86 -3.05 -17.57
N SER A 150 -7.79 -2.27 -17.81
CA SER A 150 -7.61 -1.57 -19.09
C SER A 150 -7.18 -2.47 -20.25
N GLY A 151 -6.72 -3.70 -19.97
CA GLY A 151 -6.15 -4.59 -20.98
C GLY A 151 -4.66 -4.39 -21.26
N ALA A 152 -3.98 -3.46 -20.57
CA ALA A 152 -2.53 -3.29 -20.70
C ALA A 152 -1.74 -4.51 -20.19
N ILE A 153 -2.33 -5.31 -19.29
CA ILE A 153 -1.92 -6.70 -19.07
C ILE A 153 -2.70 -7.56 -20.06
N PHE A 154 -2.00 -8.19 -21.00
CA PHE A 154 -2.58 -8.99 -22.07
C PHE A 154 -3.15 -10.32 -21.56
N ASP A 155 -4.09 -10.90 -22.31
CA ASP A 155 -4.73 -12.18 -21.97
C ASP A 155 -3.70 -13.32 -21.79
N SER A 156 -2.60 -13.31 -22.57
CA SER A 156 -1.51 -14.29 -22.46
C SER A 156 -0.72 -14.23 -21.17
N GLN A 157 -0.79 -13.11 -20.44
CA GLN A 157 -0.10 -12.92 -19.16
C GLN A 157 -0.87 -13.48 -17.97
N ILE A 158 -2.11 -13.95 -18.19
CA ILE A 158 -3.02 -14.37 -17.12
C ILE A 158 -3.27 -15.88 -17.25
N THR A 159 -2.87 -16.64 -16.23
CA THR A 159 -3.04 -18.09 -16.18
C THR A 159 -3.76 -18.52 -14.91
N ALA A 160 -4.29 -19.74 -14.89
CA ALA A 160 -4.96 -20.29 -13.72
C ALA A 160 -4.66 -21.79 -13.56
N SER A 161 -4.89 -22.30 -12.35
CA SER A 161 -4.79 -23.73 -12.03
C SER A 161 -5.74 -24.61 -12.86
N SER A 162 -6.95 -24.11 -13.09
CA SER A 162 -7.97 -24.78 -13.88
C SER A 162 -9.02 -23.77 -14.36
N ILE A 163 -9.77 -24.13 -15.40
CA ILE A 163 -10.87 -23.32 -15.93
C ILE A 163 -12.10 -24.21 -16.12
N TYR A 164 -13.28 -23.72 -15.77
CA TYR A 164 -14.53 -24.47 -15.91
C TYR A 164 -14.84 -24.80 -17.38
N THR A 165 -14.80 -23.78 -18.24
CA THR A 165 -14.80 -23.87 -19.70
C THR A 165 -14.03 -22.68 -20.28
N ASP A 166 -13.74 -22.68 -21.58
CA ASP A 166 -13.04 -21.58 -22.26
C ASP A 166 -13.80 -20.23 -22.13
N ASN A 167 -15.12 -20.28 -21.95
CA ASN A 167 -15.93 -19.08 -21.75
C ASN A 167 -15.72 -18.44 -20.37
N PHE A 168 -15.06 -19.13 -19.42
CA PHE A 168 -14.69 -18.65 -18.07
C PHE A 168 -13.16 -18.64 -17.87
N ALA A 169 -12.42 -18.38 -18.95
CA ALA A 169 -10.96 -18.38 -18.95
C ALA A 169 -10.35 -17.42 -17.91
N ALA A 170 -9.09 -17.69 -17.53
CA ALA A 170 -8.32 -16.87 -16.60
C ALA A 170 -8.27 -15.38 -17.03
N SER A 171 -8.18 -15.12 -18.34
CA SER A 171 -8.13 -13.77 -18.89
C SER A 171 -9.41 -12.95 -18.73
N ASN A 172 -10.52 -13.57 -18.30
CA ASN A 172 -11.76 -12.86 -17.96
C ASN A 172 -11.74 -12.27 -16.55
N ALA A 173 -10.72 -12.56 -15.73
CA ALA A 173 -10.55 -12.06 -14.36
C ALA A 173 -10.11 -10.58 -14.33
N ARG A 174 -10.93 -9.70 -14.88
CA ARG A 174 -10.70 -8.26 -15.00
C ARG A 174 -11.82 -7.52 -14.27
N LEU A 175 -11.47 -6.48 -13.50
CA LEU A 175 -12.48 -5.65 -12.84
C LEU A 175 -13.44 -5.08 -13.88
N HIS A 176 -14.71 -4.97 -13.48
CA HIS A 176 -15.80 -4.41 -14.28
C HIS A 176 -16.08 -5.12 -15.62
N PHE A 177 -15.42 -6.23 -15.93
CA PHE A 177 -15.70 -7.01 -17.13
C PHE A 177 -17.09 -7.65 -17.03
N ARG A 178 -17.93 -7.43 -18.04
CA ARG A 178 -19.34 -7.90 -18.08
C ARG A 178 -19.57 -9.04 -19.08
N GLY A 179 -18.49 -9.68 -19.54
CA GLY A 179 -18.55 -10.68 -20.59
C GLY A 179 -18.58 -10.07 -22.01
N SER A 180 -18.60 -10.95 -23.01
CA SER A 180 -18.76 -10.63 -24.44
C SER A 180 -19.60 -11.71 -25.11
N LYS A 181 -20.35 -11.34 -26.15
CA LYS A 181 -21.11 -12.31 -26.97
C LYS A 181 -20.32 -12.84 -28.16
N ASN A 182 -19.29 -12.12 -28.61
CA ASN A 182 -18.47 -12.52 -29.75
C ASN A 182 -17.00 -12.07 -29.55
N PRO A 183 -16.06 -13.00 -29.27
CA PRO A 183 -16.31 -14.39 -28.88
C PRO A 183 -17.10 -14.47 -27.57
N LEU A 184 -17.82 -15.57 -27.34
CA LEU A 184 -18.58 -15.76 -26.11
C LEU A 184 -17.62 -15.82 -24.90
N ARG A 185 -17.76 -14.88 -23.97
CA ARG A 185 -17.01 -14.79 -22.71
C ARG A 185 -17.97 -14.42 -21.60
N TYR A 186 -17.93 -15.12 -20.48
CA TYR A 186 -18.63 -14.72 -19.26
C TYR A 186 -17.71 -13.87 -18.38
N ALA A 187 -18.30 -13.05 -17.51
CA ALA A 187 -17.53 -12.25 -16.57
C ALA A 187 -16.79 -13.12 -15.55
N GLY A 188 -15.53 -12.77 -15.31
CA GLY A 188 -14.69 -13.40 -14.31
C GLY A 188 -14.15 -14.77 -14.73
N TRP A 189 -13.13 -15.20 -13.99
CA TRP A 189 -12.60 -16.56 -14.06
C TRP A 189 -13.36 -17.47 -13.10
N VAL A 190 -13.60 -18.72 -13.53
CA VAL A 190 -14.22 -19.76 -12.69
C VAL A 190 -13.36 -21.03 -12.77
N PRO A 191 -12.89 -21.57 -11.64
CA PRO A 191 -12.13 -22.82 -11.64
C PRO A 191 -13.01 -24.01 -12.00
N LYS A 192 -12.42 -25.04 -12.61
CA LYS A 192 -13.11 -26.30 -12.92
C LYS A 192 -13.54 -27.05 -11.68
N VAL A 193 -12.68 -27.04 -10.67
CA VAL A 193 -12.84 -27.82 -9.44
C VAL A 193 -12.91 -26.86 -8.26
N LYS A 194 -13.90 -27.08 -7.40
CA LYS A 194 -14.04 -26.37 -6.13
C LYS A 194 -13.16 -27.07 -5.09
N ASN A 195 -11.87 -26.70 -5.01
CA ASN A 195 -10.93 -27.12 -3.96
C ASN A 195 -9.95 -26.00 -3.54
N THR A 196 -9.11 -26.23 -2.53
CA THR A 196 -8.15 -25.26 -1.96
C THR A 196 -6.94 -24.96 -2.83
N ASN A 197 -6.75 -25.72 -3.91
CA ASN A 197 -5.55 -25.65 -4.74
C ASN A 197 -5.78 -24.81 -6.00
N GLN A 198 -6.89 -24.05 -6.03
CA GLN A 198 -7.20 -23.17 -7.14
C GLN A 198 -6.44 -21.85 -7.00
N TRP A 199 -5.87 -21.41 -8.11
CA TRP A 199 -5.13 -20.16 -8.19
C TRP A 199 -5.32 -19.46 -9.53
N LEU A 200 -5.16 -18.14 -9.49
CA LEU A 200 -5.09 -17.24 -10.64
C LEU A 200 -3.73 -16.51 -10.57
N GLN A 201 -3.00 -16.46 -11.67
CA GLN A 201 -1.65 -15.91 -11.74
C GLN A 201 -1.54 -14.88 -12.85
N VAL A 202 -0.75 -13.84 -12.59
CA VAL A 202 -0.44 -12.76 -13.52
C VAL A 202 1.08 -12.65 -13.64
N ASP A 203 1.58 -12.72 -14.88
CA ASP A 203 2.97 -12.38 -15.24
C ASP A 203 3.06 -10.90 -15.62
N LEU A 204 3.73 -10.09 -14.80
CA LEU A 204 3.96 -8.67 -15.05
C LEU A 204 5.09 -8.42 -16.07
N GLN A 205 5.69 -9.48 -16.64
CA GLN A 205 6.80 -9.52 -17.60
C GLN A 205 8.15 -8.99 -17.08
N GLN A 206 8.12 -8.10 -16.09
CA GLN A 206 9.28 -7.55 -15.41
C GLN A 206 8.98 -7.37 -13.92
N THR A 207 10.04 -7.33 -13.10
CA THR A 207 9.92 -7.03 -11.67
C THR A 207 9.26 -5.67 -11.48
N THR A 208 8.07 -5.68 -10.90
CA THR A 208 7.18 -4.52 -10.80
C THR A 208 6.83 -4.27 -9.34
N ARG A 209 6.70 -2.99 -8.98
CA ARG A 209 6.25 -2.57 -7.65
C ARG A 209 4.74 -2.76 -7.53
N VAL A 210 4.32 -3.71 -6.71
CA VAL A 210 2.91 -4.00 -6.42
C VAL A 210 2.58 -3.51 -5.01
N ILE A 211 1.63 -2.58 -4.92
CA ILE A 211 1.26 -1.90 -3.68
C ILE A 211 -0.12 -2.28 -3.15
N GLY A 212 -0.89 -3.04 -3.93
CA GLY A 212 -2.26 -3.39 -3.59
C GLY A 212 -2.85 -4.40 -4.56
N ILE A 213 -3.99 -4.96 -4.21
CA ILE A 213 -4.78 -5.88 -5.03
C ILE A 213 -6.27 -5.55 -4.86
N ALA A 214 -7.02 -5.69 -5.94
CA ALA A 214 -8.47 -5.50 -5.95
C ALA A 214 -9.17 -6.78 -6.42
N THR A 215 -10.32 -7.11 -5.82
CA THR A 215 -11.17 -8.25 -6.17
C THR A 215 -12.61 -7.83 -6.39
N GLN A 216 -13.31 -8.56 -7.25
CA GLN A 216 -14.74 -8.38 -7.55
C GLN A 216 -15.38 -9.75 -7.82
N GLY A 217 -16.68 -9.88 -7.58
CA GLY A 217 -17.44 -11.04 -8.03
C GLY A 217 -17.73 -10.99 -9.54
N ARG A 218 -18.48 -11.98 -10.04
CA ARG A 218 -18.87 -12.01 -11.46
C ARG A 218 -20.22 -11.34 -11.69
N HIS A 219 -20.34 -10.67 -12.83
CA HIS A 219 -21.50 -9.83 -13.14
C HIS A 219 -22.81 -10.60 -13.27
N GLU A 220 -22.82 -11.77 -13.91
CA GLU A 220 -24.07 -12.44 -14.32
C GLU A 220 -24.73 -13.25 -13.20
N PHE A 221 -23.99 -13.62 -12.15
CA PHE A 221 -24.51 -14.42 -11.06
C PHE A 221 -23.89 -14.03 -9.74
N ASP A 222 -24.63 -14.29 -8.65
CA ASP A 222 -24.21 -14.04 -7.28
C ASP A 222 -23.13 -15.02 -6.82
N GLN A 223 -21.93 -14.85 -7.36
CA GLN A 223 -20.75 -15.66 -7.08
C GLN A 223 -19.52 -14.77 -6.94
N TRP A 224 -18.79 -14.98 -5.85
CA TRP A 224 -17.59 -14.22 -5.51
C TRP A 224 -16.69 -15.02 -4.57
N VAL A 225 -15.49 -14.51 -4.36
CA VAL A 225 -14.52 -15.04 -3.40
C VAL A 225 -14.65 -14.27 -2.11
N THR A 226 -14.76 -14.98 -0.97
CA THR A 226 -14.88 -14.38 0.37
C THR A 226 -13.55 -14.25 1.09
N GLU A 227 -12.52 -14.98 0.66
CA GLU A 227 -11.16 -14.92 1.19
C GLU A 227 -10.13 -15.44 0.19
N TYR A 228 -8.91 -14.92 0.25
CA TYR A 228 -7.80 -15.40 -0.58
C TYR A 228 -6.45 -15.16 0.08
N LYS A 229 -5.43 -15.92 -0.34
CA LYS A 229 -4.04 -15.63 -0.01
C LYS A 229 -3.34 -15.06 -1.24
N LEU A 230 -2.43 -14.11 -1.02
CA LEU A 230 -1.56 -13.60 -2.07
C LEU A 230 -0.24 -14.36 -2.04
N GLN A 231 0.23 -14.77 -3.21
CA GLN A 231 1.50 -15.42 -3.45
C GLN A 231 2.28 -14.62 -4.49
N TYR A 232 3.61 -14.63 -4.40
CA TYR A 232 4.44 -13.89 -5.35
C TYR A 232 5.81 -14.55 -5.57
N GLY A 233 6.42 -14.26 -6.72
CA GLY A 233 7.71 -14.80 -7.11
C GLY A 233 8.29 -14.12 -8.35
N ASP A 234 9.50 -14.52 -8.75
CA ASP A 234 10.21 -13.92 -9.88
C ASP A 234 10.41 -14.87 -11.07
N ASP A 235 10.23 -16.18 -10.86
CA ASP A 235 10.47 -17.24 -11.86
C ASP A 235 9.19 -17.90 -12.39
N GLY A 236 8.04 -17.65 -11.76
CA GLY A 236 6.76 -18.26 -12.11
C GLY A 236 6.61 -19.71 -11.65
N LEU A 237 7.60 -20.24 -10.92
CA LEU A 237 7.66 -21.61 -10.42
C LEU A 237 7.64 -21.64 -8.89
N SER A 238 8.45 -20.80 -8.27
CA SER A 238 8.65 -20.71 -6.83
C SER A 238 7.91 -19.50 -6.27
N PHE A 239 6.96 -19.76 -5.38
CA PHE A 239 6.13 -18.71 -4.80
C PHE A 239 6.30 -18.60 -3.29
N ARG A 240 6.42 -17.36 -2.81
CA ARG A 240 6.32 -17.00 -1.40
C ARG A 240 4.89 -16.60 -1.11
N VAL A 241 4.35 -17.03 0.03
CA VAL A 241 3.06 -16.52 0.51
C VAL A 241 3.29 -15.15 1.14
N TYR A 242 2.41 -14.22 0.82
CA TYR A 242 2.47 -12.87 1.36
C TYR A 242 2.19 -12.86 2.85
N GLN A 243 3.06 -12.15 3.57
CA GLN A 243 2.99 -11.93 5.00
C GLN A 243 3.05 -10.43 5.24
N ARG A 244 2.03 -9.89 5.91
CA ARG A 244 1.97 -8.50 6.34
C ARG A 244 3.03 -8.25 7.41
N ASN A 245 3.60 -7.05 7.44
CA ASN A 245 4.66 -6.70 8.41
C ASN A 245 4.19 -6.95 9.85
N GLY A 246 5.03 -7.66 10.62
CA GLY A 246 4.76 -8.00 12.03
C GLY A 246 3.91 -9.25 12.26
N TYR A 247 3.48 -9.98 11.22
CA TYR A 247 2.74 -11.24 11.33
C TYR A 247 3.65 -12.44 11.03
N ILE A 248 3.53 -13.52 11.81
CA ILE A 248 4.32 -14.75 11.65
C ILE A 248 3.63 -15.72 10.66
N SER A 249 2.32 -15.56 10.45
CA SER A 249 1.51 -16.39 9.58
C SER A 249 1.21 -15.74 8.24
N ASP A 250 0.89 -16.56 7.25
CA ASP A 250 0.37 -16.14 5.94
C ASP A 250 -0.81 -15.18 6.10
N THR A 251 -0.81 -14.10 5.33
CA THR A 251 -1.94 -13.15 5.31
C THR A 251 -3.09 -13.72 4.49
N VAL A 252 -4.25 -13.86 5.13
CA VAL A 252 -5.53 -14.13 4.48
C VAL A 252 -6.25 -12.81 4.29
N PHE A 253 -6.54 -12.45 3.05
CA PHE A 253 -7.26 -11.25 2.69
C PHE A 253 -8.76 -11.54 2.67
N PRO A 254 -9.59 -10.72 3.35
CA PRO A 254 -11.04 -10.82 3.20
C PRO A 254 -11.44 -10.35 1.80
N GLY A 255 -12.21 -11.18 1.10
CA GLY A 255 -12.72 -10.89 -0.24
C GLY A 255 -14.04 -10.13 -0.22
N ASN A 256 -14.87 -10.41 -1.23
CA ASN A 256 -16.13 -9.74 -1.49
C ASN A 256 -17.28 -10.32 -0.64
N LYS A 257 -18.32 -9.52 -0.43
CA LYS A 257 -19.59 -9.91 0.22
C LYS A 257 -20.78 -9.95 -0.74
N ASP A 258 -20.57 -9.45 -1.95
CA ASP A 258 -21.53 -9.37 -3.03
C ASP A 258 -20.77 -9.46 -4.36
N ARG A 259 -21.51 -9.47 -5.48
CA ARG A 259 -20.91 -9.61 -6.81
C ARG A 259 -20.36 -8.32 -7.42
N ASP A 260 -20.82 -7.16 -6.96
CA ASP A 260 -20.66 -5.88 -7.67
C ASP A 260 -19.59 -4.98 -7.04
N THR A 261 -19.46 -5.01 -5.70
CA THR A 261 -18.55 -4.16 -4.93
C THR A 261 -17.10 -4.59 -5.16
N VAL A 262 -16.25 -3.65 -5.58
CA VAL A 262 -14.80 -3.84 -5.64
C VAL A 262 -14.22 -3.75 -4.24
N VAL A 263 -13.51 -4.78 -3.79
CA VAL A 263 -12.77 -4.80 -2.53
C VAL A 263 -11.29 -4.61 -2.85
N TYR A 264 -10.66 -3.62 -2.22
CA TYR A 264 -9.26 -3.29 -2.43
C TYR A 264 -8.48 -3.42 -1.12
N HIS A 265 -7.30 -4.04 -1.20
CA HIS A 265 -6.37 -4.20 -0.08
C HIS A 265 -5.00 -3.64 -0.42
N ASP A 266 -4.48 -2.78 0.44
CA ASP A 266 -3.09 -2.33 0.40
C ASP A 266 -2.13 -3.44 0.89
N LEU A 267 -0.99 -3.53 0.22
CA LEU A 267 0.14 -4.36 0.62
C LEU A 267 1.11 -3.53 1.47
N ASN A 268 1.27 -3.96 2.72
CA ASN A 268 2.27 -3.45 3.65
C ASN A 268 2.96 -4.62 4.36
N PRO A 269 4.17 -5.01 3.96
CA PRO A 269 5.03 -4.30 3.02
C PRO A 269 4.52 -4.41 1.58
N LEU A 270 4.83 -3.42 0.75
CA LEU A 270 4.68 -3.57 -0.70
C LEU A 270 5.70 -4.61 -1.22
N ILE A 271 5.44 -5.17 -2.41
CA ILE A 271 6.30 -6.21 -2.99
C ILE A 271 6.86 -5.76 -4.35
N TYR A 272 8.07 -6.21 -4.67
CA TYR A 272 8.71 -6.04 -5.99
C TYR A 272 8.87 -7.40 -6.64
N VAL A 273 8.03 -7.72 -7.61
CA VAL A 273 7.84 -9.09 -8.10
C VAL A 273 7.48 -9.10 -9.56
N ARG A 274 7.81 -10.17 -10.28
CA ARG A 274 7.31 -10.38 -11.65
C ARG A 274 5.98 -11.13 -11.67
N TYR A 275 5.82 -12.15 -10.83
CA TYR A 275 4.61 -12.97 -10.80
C TYR A 275 3.83 -12.71 -9.52
N VAL A 276 2.52 -12.48 -9.70
CA VAL A 276 1.55 -12.39 -8.61
C VAL A 276 0.53 -13.51 -8.79
N ARG A 277 0.22 -14.23 -7.72
CA ARG A 277 -0.74 -15.34 -7.74
C ARG A 277 -1.71 -15.19 -6.58
N ALA A 278 -3.01 -15.14 -6.87
CA ALA A 278 -4.05 -15.26 -5.85
C ALA A 278 -4.44 -16.72 -5.71
N SER A 279 -4.39 -17.27 -4.50
CA SER A 279 -4.86 -18.62 -4.19
C SER A 279 -6.11 -18.57 -3.33
N PHE A 280 -7.03 -19.49 -3.60
CA PHE A 280 -8.38 -19.51 -3.06
C PHE A 280 -8.53 -20.75 -2.17
N PRO A 281 -8.06 -20.70 -0.91
CA PRO A 281 -8.28 -21.79 0.00
C PRO A 281 -9.79 -21.97 0.18
N LEU A 282 -10.32 -23.15 -0.12
CA LEU A 282 -11.63 -23.51 0.40
C LEU A 282 -11.44 -23.89 1.86
N SER A 283 -11.54 -22.90 2.74
CA SER A 283 -11.65 -23.06 4.19
C SER A 283 -10.58 -23.96 4.82
N PHE A 284 -9.53 -23.34 5.35
CA PHE A 284 -8.76 -23.92 6.45
C PHE A 284 -8.85 -22.99 7.64
N THR A 285 -9.66 -23.38 8.63
CA THR A 285 -9.47 -23.14 10.07
C THR A 285 -8.71 -21.86 10.46
N HIS A 286 -9.20 -20.70 10.04
CA HIS A 286 -8.92 -19.44 10.70
C HIS A 286 -10.22 -18.66 10.73
N VAL A 287 -10.70 -18.38 11.94
CA VAL A 287 -12.03 -17.82 12.16
C VAL A 287 -12.09 -16.44 11.49
N SER A 288 -13.00 -16.30 10.52
CA SER A 288 -13.30 -15.00 9.92
C SER A 288 -13.57 -13.99 11.04
N PRO A 289 -13.16 -12.72 10.91
CA PRO A 289 -13.46 -11.71 11.92
C PRO A 289 -14.96 -11.71 12.25
N VAL A 290 -15.30 -12.18 13.45
CA VAL A 290 -16.66 -12.24 13.98
C VAL A 290 -16.95 -10.90 14.63
N PRO A 291 -18.00 -10.17 14.19
CA PRO A 291 -18.38 -8.93 14.83
C PRO A 291 -18.76 -9.20 16.30
N LEU A 292 -18.23 -8.40 17.21
CA LEU A 292 -18.46 -8.55 18.65
C LEU A 292 -19.84 -8.06 19.08
N GLY A 293 -20.51 -7.27 18.23
CA GLY A 293 -21.94 -7.03 18.36
C GLY A 293 -22.35 -5.56 18.44
N MET A 294 -21.54 -4.64 17.91
CA MET A 294 -21.96 -3.26 17.78
C MET A 294 -23.14 -3.17 16.80
N GLU A 295 -23.04 -3.73 15.60
CA GLU A 295 -24.12 -3.69 14.60
C GLU A 295 -25.31 -4.56 15.02
N SER A 296 -25.06 -5.78 15.48
CA SER A 296 -26.11 -6.76 15.81
C SER A 296 -26.91 -6.40 17.08
N GLY A 297 -26.35 -5.56 17.95
CA GLY A 297 -26.95 -5.24 19.26
C GLY A 297 -26.57 -6.20 20.39
N ALA A 298 -25.72 -7.21 20.13
CA ALA A 298 -25.23 -8.11 21.18
C ALA A 298 -24.34 -7.38 22.21
N ILE A 299 -23.69 -6.28 21.82
CA ILE A 299 -23.19 -5.27 22.76
C ILE A 299 -24.36 -4.33 23.05
N PHE A 300 -24.82 -4.26 24.30
CA PHE A 300 -25.96 -3.43 24.70
C PHE A 300 -25.62 -1.93 24.74
N ASP A 301 -26.65 -1.08 24.69
CA ASP A 301 -26.46 0.38 24.71
C ASP A 301 -25.75 0.87 25.98
N SER A 302 -26.01 0.23 27.13
CA SER A 302 -25.36 0.52 28.41
C SER A 302 -23.85 0.23 28.43
N GLN A 303 -23.37 -0.58 27.49
CA GLN A 303 -21.96 -0.91 27.35
C GLN A 303 -21.18 0.15 26.55
N ILE A 304 -21.87 1.13 25.95
CA ILE A 304 -21.25 2.11 25.05
C ILE A 304 -21.36 3.49 25.69
N THR A 305 -20.22 4.10 25.99
CA THR A 305 -20.13 5.40 26.64
C THR A 305 -19.20 6.32 25.86
N ALA A 306 -19.29 7.63 26.08
CA ALA A 306 -18.40 8.59 25.44
C ALA A 306 -18.06 9.73 26.40
N SER A 307 -16.92 10.36 26.15
CA SER A 307 -16.47 11.60 26.81
C SER A 307 -17.50 12.73 26.79
N SER A 308 -18.19 12.90 25.67
CA SER A 308 -19.29 13.84 25.51
C SER A 308 -20.21 13.38 24.38
N VAL A 309 -21.44 13.89 24.41
CA VAL A 309 -22.46 13.66 23.40
C VAL A 309 -23.09 15.00 23.03
N TYR A 310 -23.43 15.19 21.76
CA TYR A 310 -24.05 16.43 21.30
C TYR A 310 -25.50 16.57 21.80
N ASN A 311 -26.26 15.48 21.80
CA ASN A 311 -27.58 15.34 22.42
C ASN A 311 -27.95 13.85 22.51
N ASP A 312 -29.07 13.54 23.17
CA ASP A 312 -29.54 12.16 23.37
C ASP A 312 -29.79 11.40 22.06
N ASN A 313 -30.17 12.10 20.99
CA ASN A 313 -30.39 11.50 19.68
C ASN A 313 -29.09 11.09 18.96
N LEU A 314 -27.93 11.58 19.40
CA LEU A 314 -26.60 11.29 18.85
C LEU A 314 -25.67 10.71 19.93
N ALA A 315 -26.27 9.98 20.87
CA ALA A 315 -25.59 9.35 21.99
C ALA A 315 -24.54 8.32 21.54
N ALA A 316 -23.66 7.94 22.48
CA ALA A 316 -22.61 6.96 22.26
C ALA A 316 -23.15 5.62 21.73
N SER A 317 -24.31 5.17 22.22
CA SER A 317 -25.01 3.94 21.80
C SER A 317 -25.39 3.91 20.32
N ASN A 318 -25.41 5.05 19.64
CA ASN A 318 -25.67 5.14 18.19
C ASN A 318 -24.41 4.91 17.35
N ALA A 319 -23.23 4.74 17.94
CA ALA A 319 -21.97 4.48 17.25
C ALA A 319 -21.86 3.09 16.62
N ARG A 320 -22.97 2.49 16.19
CA ARG A 320 -23.03 1.12 15.65
C ARG A 320 -22.83 1.14 14.14
N LEU A 321 -21.98 0.25 13.61
CA LEU A 321 -21.76 0.11 12.18
C LEU A 321 -23.09 -0.08 11.43
N HIS A 322 -23.19 0.48 10.21
CA HIS A 322 -24.39 0.42 9.38
C HIS A 322 -25.68 0.95 10.00
N CYS A 323 -25.64 1.61 11.17
CA CYS A 323 -26.81 2.26 11.76
C CYS A 323 -27.29 3.39 10.83
N LYS A 324 -28.39 3.15 10.10
CA LYS A 324 -29.09 4.13 9.25
C LYS A 324 -30.26 4.65 10.06
N GLY A 325 -30.29 5.95 10.34
CA GLY A 325 -31.22 6.58 11.29
C GLY A 325 -32.72 6.57 10.90
N SER A 326 -33.19 5.64 10.06
CA SER A 326 -34.54 5.65 9.48
C SER A 326 -35.49 4.57 10.02
N GLN A 327 -35.08 3.74 10.98
CA GLN A 327 -35.96 2.68 11.52
C GLN A 327 -36.29 2.82 13.02
N ASN A 328 -35.66 3.75 13.74
CA ASN A 328 -35.96 3.99 15.16
C ASN A 328 -35.83 5.50 15.48
N PRO A 329 -36.90 6.17 15.95
CA PRO A 329 -36.86 7.59 16.31
C PRO A 329 -35.78 7.96 17.34
N LEU A 330 -35.36 6.98 18.16
CA LEU A 330 -34.37 7.13 19.24
C LEU A 330 -32.92 6.84 18.79
N ARG A 331 -32.70 6.26 17.60
CA ARG A 331 -31.36 5.89 17.12
C ARG A 331 -31.05 6.59 15.81
N ARG A 332 -30.27 7.66 15.87
CA ARG A 332 -29.81 8.38 14.67
C ARG A 332 -28.37 8.01 14.35
N ALA A 333 -28.15 7.57 13.12
CA ALA A 333 -26.99 7.74 12.22
C ALA A 333 -25.52 7.65 12.71
N GLY A 334 -25.20 7.56 14.01
CA GLY A 334 -23.85 7.58 14.57
C GLY A 334 -23.77 8.35 15.89
N TRP A 335 -22.69 8.13 16.65
CA TRP A 335 -22.33 9.00 17.78
C TRP A 335 -21.77 10.33 17.27
N VAL A 336 -22.08 11.43 17.96
CA VAL A 336 -21.48 12.75 17.75
C VAL A 336 -21.01 13.33 19.08
N ALA A 337 -19.73 13.74 19.15
CA ALA A 337 -19.20 14.39 20.34
C ALA A 337 -19.84 15.78 20.54
N GLY A 338 -20.10 16.15 21.79
CA GLY A 338 -20.62 17.46 22.14
C GLY A 338 -19.59 18.58 22.01
N VAL A 339 -18.31 18.25 22.15
CA VAL A 339 -17.19 19.19 22.03
C VAL A 339 -16.20 18.73 20.96
N LYS A 340 -15.74 19.65 20.11
CA LYS A 340 -14.78 19.37 19.02
C LYS A 340 -13.33 19.59 19.46
N ASN A 341 -12.76 18.65 20.19
CA ASN A 341 -11.34 18.67 20.55
C ASN A 341 -10.72 17.26 20.52
N ILE A 342 -9.41 17.15 20.63
CA ILE A 342 -8.69 15.86 20.58
C ILE A 342 -8.80 15.03 21.86
N ASN A 343 -9.44 15.57 22.91
CA ASN A 343 -9.62 14.89 24.19
C ASN A 343 -10.91 14.06 24.24
N GLN A 344 -11.61 13.94 23.10
CA GLN A 344 -12.80 13.12 23.01
C GLN A 344 -12.45 11.64 22.91
N TRP A 345 -13.33 10.81 23.42
CA TRP A 345 -13.28 9.36 23.31
C TRP A 345 -14.67 8.75 23.22
N LEU A 346 -14.76 7.62 22.51
CA LEU A 346 -15.87 6.67 22.51
C LEU A 346 -15.38 5.36 23.09
N GLN A 347 -16.07 4.80 24.06
CA GLN A 347 -15.69 3.60 24.80
C GLN A 347 -16.73 2.50 24.64
N VAL A 348 -16.23 1.28 24.50
CA VAL A 348 -17.02 0.05 24.51
C VAL A 348 -16.55 -0.84 25.66
N ASP A 349 -17.46 -1.24 26.53
CA ASP A 349 -17.25 -2.27 27.57
C ASP A 349 -17.71 -3.63 27.04
N LEU A 350 -16.77 -4.54 26.80
CA LEU A 350 -17.04 -5.90 26.32
C LEU A 350 -17.54 -6.85 27.44
N GLN A 351 -17.68 -6.35 28.68
CA GLN A 351 -18.08 -7.07 29.90
C GLN A 351 -17.10 -8.14 30.40
N HIS A 352 -16.43 -8.82 29.47
CA HIS A 352 -15.42 -9.84 29.75
C HIS A 352 -14.13 -9.55 28.97
N ILE A 353 -13.01 -10.09 29.46
CA ILE A 353 -11.74 -10.04 28.72
C ILE A 353 -11.94 -10.77 27.39
N THR A 354 -11.89 -10.00 26.32
CA THR A 354 -12.22 -10.46 24.97
C THR A 354 -11.01 -10.23 24.07
N ARG A 355 -10.78 -11.19 23.17
CA ARG A 355 -9.76 -11.06 22.13
C ARG A 355 -10.28 -10.12 21.04
N VAL A 356 -9.67 -8.95 20.90
CA VAL A 356 -10.02 -8.00 19.84
C VAL A 356 -8.91 -8.02 18.78
N ILE A 357 -9.30 -8.38 17.56
CA ILE A 357 -8.39 -8.54 16.42
C ILE A 357 -8.52 -7.42 15.39
N GLY A 358 -9.56 -6.59 15.48
CA GLY A 358 -9.82 -5.57 14.47
C GLY A 358 -10.90 -4.58 14.87
N ILE A 359 -10.95 -3.47 14.13
CA ILE A 359 -11.98 -2.44 14.23
C ILE A 359 -12.40 -1.98 12.82
N ALA A 360 -13.70 -1.86 12.60
CA ALA A 360 -14.25 -1.14 11.45
C ALA A 360 -14.79 0.23 11.89
N THR A 361 -14.64 1.23 11.03
CA THR A 361 -15.14 2.59 11.23
C THR A 361 -15.93 3.06 10.01
N GLN A 362 -16.97 3.83 10.24
CA GLN A 362 -17.82 4.41 9.21
C GLN A 362 -18.25 5.82 9.61
N ARG A 363 -18.48 6.70 8.63
CA ARG A 363 -19.00 8.05 8.88
C ARG A 363 -20.38 8.02 9.54
N ARG A 364 -20.85 9.17 10.02
CA ARG A 364 -22.28 9.39 10.32
C ARG A 364 -23.14 9.24 9.06
N HIS A 365 -24.30 8.60 9.15
CA HIS A 365 -25.11 8.27 7.97
C HIS A 365 -25.78 9.47 7.28
N ASP A 366 -26.33 10.41 8.06
CA ASP A 366 -27.22 11.48 7.61
C ASP A 366 -26.51 12.81 7.27
N PHE A 367 -25.24 12.97 7.66
CA PHE A 367 -24.45 14.17 7.34
C PHE A 367 -23.03 13.81 6.90
N ASP A 368 -22.41 14.68 6.10
CA ASP A 368 -21.01 14.59 5.66
C ASP A 368 -20.03 14.95 6.81
N GLN A 369 -20.09 14.18 7.91
CA GLN A 369 -19.31 14.36 9.13
C GLN A 369 -18.68 13.04 9.58
N TRP A 370 -17.37 13.02 9.81
CA TRP A 370 -16.65 11.80 10.21
C TRP A 370 -15.26 12.05 10.80
N VAL A 371 -14.76 11.06 11.53
CA VAL A 371 -13.37 10.98 11.98
C VAL A 371 -12.46 10.49 10.84
N THR A 372 -11.39 11.24 10.56
CA THR A 372 -10.42 10.95 9.49
C THR A 372 -9.14 10.31 10.02
N LYS A 373 -8.83 10.48 11.31
CA LYS A 373 -7.71 9.81 12.00
C LYS A 373 -8.08 9.56 13.45
N TYR A 374 -7.68 8.41 14.00
CA TYR A 374 -7.90 8.08 15.40
C TYR A 374 -6.75 7.25 15.99
N LYS A 375 -6.65 7.23 17.32
CA LYS A 375 -5.86 6.26 18.08
C LYS A 375 -6.81 5.31 18.82
N LEU A 376 -6.27 4.18 19.28
CA LEU A 376 -6.98 3.29 20.19
C LEU A 376 -6.34 3.31 21.56
N GLN A 377 -7.18 3.24 22.58
CA GLN A 377 -6.82 2.97 23.96
C GLN A 377 -7.52 1.69 24.41
N TYR A 378 -6.91 0.95 25.31
CA TYR A 378 -7.52 -0.28 25.83
C TYR A 378 -7.11 -0.58 27.27
N GLY A 379 -7.92 -1.33 27.99
CA GLY A 379 -7.65 -1.73 29.38
C GLY A 379 -8.70 -2.67 29.94
N ASP A 380 -8.50 -3.09 31.18
CA ASP A 380 -9.28 -4.18 31.80
C ASP A 380 -10.27 -3.71 32.86
N ASN A 381 -10.06 -2.50 33.40
CA ASN A 381 -10.80 -1.97 34.55
C ASN A 381 -11.60 -0.67 34.26
N GLY A 382 -11.56 -0.17 33.03
CA GLY A 382 -12.28 1.05 32.63
C GLY A 382 -11.70 2.36 33.17
N GLN A 383 -10.59 2.31 33.91
CA GLN A 383 -9.93 3.47 34.52
C GLN A 383 -8.53 3.68 33.94
N THR A 384 -7.73 2.62 33.89
CA THR A 384 -6.35 2.65 33.39
C THR A 384 -6.31 2.14 31.96
N PHE A 385 -5.83 2.97 31.04
CA PHE A 385 -5.75 2.63 29.62
C PHE A 385 -4.32 2.68 29.12
N ARG A 386 -3.97 1.73 28.27
CA ARG A 386 -2.77 1.72 27.44
C ARG A 386 -3.13 2.25 26.06
N VAL A 387 -2.25 3.03 25.45
CA VAL A 387 -2.42 3.44 24.06
C VAL A 387 -1.91 2.34 23.14
N TYR A 388 -2.68 2.03 22.12
CA TYR A 388 -2.34 1.01 21.14
C TYR A 388 -1.12 1.40 20.31
N LYS A 389 -0.21 0.43 20.19
CA LYS A 389 1.02 0.56 19.45
C LYS A 389 1.28 -0.73 18.66
N ARG A 390 1.43 -0.60 17.35
CA ARG A 390 1.75 -1.68 16.42
C ARG A 390 3.20 -2.12 16.64
N ASN A 391 3.48 -3.39 16.39
CA ASN A 391 4.85 -3.90 16.48
C ASN A 391 5.75 -3.14 15.49
N GLY A 392 6.84 -2.57 15.99
CA GLY A 392 7.81 -1.80 15.20
C GLY A 392 7.49 -0.30 15.06
N ASP A 393 6.34 0.18 15.52
CA ASP A 393 6.08 1.62 15.57
C ASP A 393 7.02 2.28 16.59
N ILE A 394 7.47 3.51 16.32
CA ILE A 394 8.30 4.29 17.25
C ILE A 394 7.40 5.01 18.27
N SER A 395 6.21 5.46 17.86
CA SER A 395 5.19 6.13 18.66
C SER A 395 3.86 5.36 18.68
N ASP A 396 2.85 5.88 19.37
CA ASP A 396 1.48 5.34 19.30
C ASP A 396 0.97 5.26 17.85
N THR A 397 0.22 4.22 17.55
CA THR A 397 -0.34 4.02 16.20
C THR A 397 -1.50 4.98 15.95
N VAL A 398 -1.38 5.77 14.89
CA VAL A 398 -2.48 6.60 14.37
C VAL A 398 -3.11 5.90 13.18
N PHE A 399 -4.35 5.47 13.33
CA PHE A 399 -5.13 4.82 12.27
C PHE A 399 -5.72 5.85 11.32
N PRO A 400 -5.59 5.68 10.00
CA PRO A 400 -6.37 6.44 9.03
C PRO A 400 -7.83 6.00 9.09
N GLY A 401 -8.73 6.92 9.41
CA GLY A 401 -10.17 6.69 9.44
C GLY A 401 -10.84 6.87 8.08
N ASN A 402 -12.10 7.30 8.09
CA ASN A 402 -12.92 7.43 6.89
C ASN A 402 -12.47 8.61 6.00
N LYS A 403 -12.60 8.45 4.69
CA LYS A 403 -12.25 9.46 3.67
C LYS A 403 -13.44 9.93 2.85
N ASP A 404 -14.49 9.11 2.76
CA ASP A 404 -15.64 9.36 1.90
C ASP A 404 -16.98 9.07 2.59
N LYS A 405 -18.03 9.06 1.77
CA LYS A 405 -19.41 8.99 2.18
C LYS A 405 -19.83 7.59 2.63
N ASP A 406 -19.39 6.49 2.03
CA ASP A 406 -20.07 5.21 2.32
C ASP A 406 -19.12 4.06 2.65
N THR A 407 -17.81 4.24 2.50
CA THR A 407 -16.84 3.18 2.78
C THR A 407 -16.70 2.87 4.26
N VAL A 408 -16.82 1.59 4.58
CA VAL A 408 -16.37 1.02 5.86
C VAL A 408 -14.86 0.85 5.78
N VAL A 409 -14.14 1.45 6.72
CA VAL A 409 -12.68 1.33 6.83
C VAL A 409 -12.37 0.37 7.96
N TYR A 410 -11.80 -0.79 7.62
CA TYR A 410 -11.41 -1.82 8.56
C TYR A 410 -9.89 -1.81 8.79
N HIS A 411 -9.47 -1.98 10.04
CA HIS A 411 -8.09 -2.13 10.44
C HIS A 411 -7.93 -3.34 11.35
N ASP A 412 -6.99 -4.22 11.01
CA ASP A 412 -6.51 -5.26 11.90
C ASP A 412 -5.66 -4.67 13.04
N LEU A 413 -5.76 -5.29 14.21
CA LEU A 413 -4.89 -5.03 15.35
C LEU A 413 -3.79 -6.09 15.37
N ASN A 414 -2.55 -5.65 15.13
CA ASN A 414 -1.34 -6.44 15.37
C ASN A 414 -0.29 -5.65 16.19
N PRO A 415 -0.06 -5.99 17.46
CA PRO A 415 -0.60 -7.17 18.13
C PRO A 415 -2.12 -7.06 18.32
N LEU A 416 -2.80 -8.22 18.34
CA LEU A 416 -4.16 -8.30 18.86
C LEU A 416 -4.14 -7.98 20.36
N ILE A 417 -5.29 -7.63 20.92
CA ILE A 417 -5.39 -7.22 22.33
C ILE A 417 -6.41 -8.09 23.06
N TYR A 418 -6.09 -8.49 24.30
CA TYR A 418 -7.03 -9.17 25.20
C TYR A 418 -7.46 -8.19 26.27
N VAL A 419 -8.69 -7.69 26.15
CA VAL A 419 -9.13 -6.50 26.89
C VAL A 419 -10.61 -6.56 27.17
N ARG A 420 -11.05 -5.83 28.20
CA ARG A 420 -12.48 -5.60 28.45
C ARG A 420 -12.96 -4.28 27.86
N TYR A 421 -12.15 -3.23 27.93
CA TYR A 421 -12.52 -1.89 27.49
C TYR A 421 -11.69 -1.47 26.28
N VAL A 422 -12.35 -0.95 25.25
CA VAL A 422 -11.71 -0.33 24.09
C VAL A 422 -12.21 1.10 23.96
N ARG A 423 -11.28 2.05 23.77
CA ARG A 423 -11.54 3.46 23.52
C ARG A 423 -11.03 3.84 22.14
N VAL A 424 -11.87 4.53 21.37
CA VAL A 424 -11.47 5.22 20.14
C VAL A 424 -11.25 6.69 20.44
N LEU A 425 -10.07 7.21 20.09
CA LEU A 425 -9.63 8.58 20.33
C LEU A 425 -9.54 9.35 19.01
N PRO A 426 -10.51 10.21 18.66
CA PRO A 426 -10.48 11.01 17.44
C PRO A 426 -9.31 12.02 17.44
N MET A 427 -8.48 11.97 16.41
CA MET A 427 -7.31 12.85 16.26
C MET A 427 -7.51 13.92 15.17
N ALA A 428 -8.33 13.62 14.17
CA ALA A 428 -8.72 14.55 13.11
C ALA A 428 -10.09 14.16 12.55
N TRP A 429 -10.86 15.13 12.06
CA TRP A 429 -12.23 14.92 11.58
C TRP A 429 -12.62 15.94 10.50
N LYS A 430 -13.68 15.60 9.74
CA LYS A 430 -14.38 16.50 8.83
C LYS A 430 -15.69 16.96 9.46
N GLY A 431 -15.91 18.27 9.53
CA GLY A 431 -17.15 18.88 10.04
C GLY A 431 -17.30 18.80 11.56
N THR A 432 -17.51 17.62 12.11
CA THR A 432 -17.53 17.34 13.55
C THR A 432 -16.99 15.93 13.84
N ILE A 433 -16.71 15.64 15.10
CA ILE A 433 -16.36 14.30 15.55
C ILE A 433 -17.64 13.46 15.53
N ALA A 434 -17.75 12.60 14.52
CA ALA A 434 -18.85 11.68 14.39
C ALA A 434 -18.36 10.33 13.86
N MET A 435 -18.90 9.23 14.36
CA MET A 435 -18.52 7.91 13.87
C MET A 435 -19.51 6.80 14.23
N ARG A 436 -19.44 5.72 13.45
CA ARG A 436 -20.00 4.40 13.69
C ARG A 436 -18.86 3.39 13.65
N ILE A 437 -18.91 2.36 14.49
CA ILE A 437 -17.84 1.37 14.62
C ILE A 437 -18.38 -0.06 14.77
N GLU A 438 -17.52 -1.04 14.50
CA GLU A 438 -17.66 -2.44 14.90
C GLU A 438 -16.30 -2.96 15.38
N LEU A 439 -16.30 -3.83 16.39
CA LEU A 439 -15.11 -4.52 16.87
C LEU A 439 -15.18 -5.99 16.46
N TYR A 440 -14.03 -6.61 16.22
CA TYR A 440 -13.98 -7.99 15.73
C TYR A 440 -13.11 -8.89 16.60
N SER A 441 -13.50 -10.16 16.71
CA SER A 441 -12.72 -11.28 17.26
C SER A 441 -12.53 -12.37 16.20
N CYS A 442 -11.70 -13.36 16.49
CA CYS A 442 -11.74 -14.69 15.89
C CYS A 442 -12.16 -15.71 16.96
#